data_AF-A0A4W2D7M5-F1
#
_entry.id   AF-A0A4W2D7M5-F1
#
_cell.length_a   1.000
_cell.length_b   1.000
_cell.length_c   1.000
_cell.angle_alpha   90.00
_cell.angle_beta   90.00
_cell.angle_gamma   90.00
#
_symmetry.space_group_name_H-M   'P 1'
#
loop_
_entity.id
_entity.type
_entity.pdbx_description
1 polymer ?
#
loop_
_entity_poly.entity_id
_entity_poly.type
_entity_poly.pdbx_seq_one_letter_code
_entity_poly.pdbx_strand_id
1 'polypeptide(L)'
;VVLGIYPQHSKRFLRSLIKERLLEAKHSGPRLCIDLSMTNHMSKKELSRLAGQIRRLYGSNKKADRPFWIYLTGFTTDSPLYEECLRMNDGFSSYLLDRTEEDCFSLFPLETLVYLTPDSDHALENVDLNKVYILGGLVDESIQKKVTFQKAQEHSVKTARLPIQEYMVKCQNGKNYHSEILTINQVFDILSTYFETQNWPEALKKGVSSRKGYVLRNSVE
;
A
#
# COMPACT_ATOMS: atom_id res chain seq x y z
N VAL A 1 16.43 41.89 9.60
CA VAL A 1 16.16 40.58 8.96
C VAL A 1 16.87 39.51 9.78
N VAL A 2 16.17 38.89 10.73
CA VAL A 2 16.71 37.77 11.49
C VAL A 2 16.56 36.54 10.61
N LEU A 3 17.65 36.11 9.98
CA LEU A 3 17.71 34.82 9.30
C LEU A 3 17.63 33.74 10.38
N GLY A 4 16.45 33.13 10.51
CA GLY A 4 16.22 32.03 11.44
C GLY A 4 17.13 30.86 11.11
N ILE A 5 18.10 30.61 11.98
CA ILE A 5 18.94 29.41 11.95
C ILE A 5 18.06 28.25 12.46
N TYR A 6 17.43 27.52 11.55
CA TYR A 6 16.83 26.23 11.90
C TYR A 6 17.97 25.26 12.29
N PRO A 7 17.94 24.62 13.46
CA PRO A 7 18.99 23.68 13.85
C PRO A 7 18.99 22.49 12.88
N GLN A 8 20.13 22.25 12.21
CA GLN A 8 20.31 21.02 11.44
C GLN A 8 20.49 19.85 12.41
N HIS A 9 19.44 19.04 12.59
CA HIS A 9 19.51 17.86 13.44
C HIS A 9 20.45 16.79 12.86
N SER A 10 21.14 16.05 13.73
CA SER A 10 22.02 14.96 13.30
C SER A 10 21.25 13.83 12.62
N LYS A 11 21.91 13.09 11.71
CA LYS A 11 21.31 11.90 11.07
C LYS A 11 20.81 10.88 12.08
N ARG A 12 21.49 10.74 13.22
CA ARG A 12 21.10 9.84 14.32
C ARG A 12 19.79 10.30 14.97
N PHE A 13 19.65 11.59 15.24
CA PHE A 13 18.43 12.18 15.80
C PHE A 13 17.25 11.97 14.86
N LEU A 14 17.39 12.30 13.57
CA LEU A 14 16.33 12.11 12.58
C LEU A 14 15.89 10.64 12.46
N ARG A 15 16.83 9.70 12.53
CA ARG A 15 16.51 8.26 12.56
C ARG A 15 15.73 7.86 13.81
N SER A 16 16.06 8.44 14.96
CA SER A 16 15.32 8.20 16.22
C SER A 16 13.89 8.71 16.12
N LEU A 17 13.69 9.92 15.59
CA LEU A 17 12.36 10.51 15.41
C LEU A 17 11.48 9.67 14.47
N ILE A 18 12.05 9.20 13.35
CA ILE A 18 11.34 8.30 12.44
C ILE A 18 10.98 6.98 13.14
N LYS A 19 11.90 6.42 13.94
CA LYS A 19 11.67 5.18 14.68
C LYS A 19 10.52 5.34 15.68
N GLU A 20 10.54 6.41 16.46
CA GLU A 20 9.51 6.74 17.44
C GLU A 20 8.13 6.89 16.78
N ARG A 21 8.05 7.67 15.70
CA ARG A 21 6.81 7.87 14.94
C ARG A 21 6.23 6.57 14.36
N LEU A 22 7.09 5.67 13.86
CA LEU A 22 6.64 4.35 13.40
C LEU A 22 6.12 3.48 14.55
N LEU A 23 6.79 3.50 15.71
CA LEU A 23 6.35 2.73 16.87
C LEU A 23 5.06 3.28 17.46
N GLU A 24 4.86 4.59 17.46
CA GLU A 24 3.59 5.21 17.86
C GLU A 24 2.44 4.76 16.95
N ALA A 25 2.69 4.65 15.63
CA ALA A 25 1.71 4.16 14.69
C ALA A 25 1.20 2.74 15.03
N LYS A 26 2.00 1.90 15.71
CA LYS A 26 1.54 0.59 16.22
C LYS A 26 0.31 0.70 17.11
N HIS A 27 0.20 1.78 17.86
CA HIS A 27 -0.86 1.99 18.84
C HIS A 27 -2.00 2.85 18.30
N SER A 28 -1.70 3.89 17.54
CA SER A 28 -2.66 4.93 17.14
C SER A 28 -2.76 5.18 15.63
N GLY A 29 -1.91 4.53 14.84
CA GLY A 29 -1.86 4.70 13.39
C GLY A 29 -2.92 3.88 12.67
N PRO A 30 -3.31 4.30 11.44
CA PRO A 30 -4.14 3.47 10.58
C PRO A 30 -3.42 2.14 10.27
N ARG A 31 -4.19 1.07 10.08
CA ARG A 31 -3.65 -0.28 9.87
C ARG A 31 -3.71 -0.67 8.41
N LEU A 32 -2.58 -1.15 7.89
CA LEU A 32 -2.46 -1.71 6.55
C LEU A 32 -1.94 -3.13 6.63
N CYS A 33 -2.65 -4.06 6.00
CA CYS A 33 -2.24 -5.44 5.86
C CYS A 33 -1.82 -5.71 4.41
N ILE A 34 -0.66 -6.33 4.21
CA ILE A 34 -0.26 -6.90 2.93
C ILE A 34 -0.45 -8.41 3.02
N ASP A 35 -1.48 -8.91 2.33
CA ASP A 35 -1.76 -10.34 2.25
C ASP A 35 -0.77 -11.03 1.31
N LEU A 36 0.16 -11.80 1.86
CA LEU A 36 1.23 -12.51 1.14
C LEU A 36 0.95 -14.01 1.01
N SER A 37 -0.24 -14.49 1.37
CA SER A 37 -0.60 -15.92 1.31
C SER A 37 -0.56 -16.53 -0.10
N MET A 38 -0.63 -15.71 -1.16
CA MET A 38 -0.68 -16.17 -2.55
C MET A 38 0.71 -16.23 -3.22
N THR A 39 1.80 -16.01 -2.47
CA THR A 39 3.12 -15.85 -3.08
C THR A 39 3.70 -17.12 -3.70
N ASN A 40 3.19 -18.29 -3.31
CA ASN A 40 3.68 -19.59 -3.79
C ASN A 40 3.42 -19.82 -5.29
N HIS A 41 2.52 -19.05 -5.90
CA HIS A 41 2.23 -19.12 -7.34
C HIS A 41 3.07 -18.16 -8.19
N MET A 42 3.90 -17.31 -7.57
CA MET A 42 4.70 -16.32 -8.29
C MET A 42 6.08 -16.87 -8.68
N SER A 43 6.53 -16.48 -9.86
CA SER A 43 7.91 -16.68 -10.30
C SER A 43 8.89 -15.87 -9.44
N LYS A 44 10.16 -16.27 -9.43
CA LYS A 44 11.23 -15.51 -8.75
C LYS A 44 11.30 -14.04 -9.16
N LYS A 45 11.01 -13.74 -10.43
CA LYS A 45 11.00 -12.38 -10.98
C LYS A 45 9.86 -11.54 -10.40
N GLU A 46 8.67 -12.14 -10.25
CA GLU A 46 7.51 -11.52 -9.62
C GLU A 46 7.73 -11.32 -8.11
N LEU A 47 8.30 -12.31 -7.42
CA LEU A 47 8.71 -12.18 -6.02
C LEU A 47 9.71 -11.04 -5.80
N SER A 48 10.74 -10.94 -6.66
CA SER A 48 11.69 -9.83 -6.60
C SER A 48 11.01 -8.47 -6.82
N ARG A 49 10.04 -8.40 -7.74
CA ARG A 49 9.24 -7.18 -7.95
C ARG A 49 8.39 -6.84 -6.72
N LEU A 50 7.74 -7.83 -6.10
CA LEU A 50 6.94 -7.65 -4.89
C LEU A 50 7.80 -7.18 -3.72
N ALA A 51 8.96 -7.81 -3.48
CA ALA A 51 9.95 -7.37 -2.49
C ALA A 51 10.37 -5.91 -2.73
N GLY A 52 10.58 -5.53 -3.98
CA GLY A 52 10.84 -4.13 -4.37
C GLY A 52 9.66 -3.19 -4.07
N GLN A 53 8.42 -3.65 -4.24
CA GLN A 53 7.22 -2.87 -3.87
C GLN A 53 7.10 -2.71 -2.35
N ILE A 54 7.31 -3.77 -1.56
CA ILE A 54 7.34 -3.73 -0.08
C ILE A 54 8.41 -2.73 0.39
N ARG A 55 9.61 -2.78 -0.19
CA ARG A 55 10.68 -1.82 0.12
C ARG A 55 10.25 -0.37 -0.13
N ARG A 56 9.62 -0.09 -1.29
CA ARG A 56 9.13 1.26 -1.63
C ARG A 56 8.02 1.71 -0.69
N LEU A 57 7.05 0.83 -0.42
CA LEU A 57 5.95 1.07 0.49
C LEU A 57 6.47 1.46 1.88
N TYR A 58 7.36 0.66 2.47
CA TYR A 58 7.95 1.00 3.77
C TYR A 58 8.76 2.30 3.71
N GLY A 59 9.48 2.54 2.62
CA GLY A 59 10.20 3.80 2.38
C GLY A 59 9.29 5.03 2.37
N SER A 60 8.12 4.94 1.74
CA SER A 60 7.09 5.98 1.78
C SER A 60 6.49 6.12 3.18
N ASN A 61 6.17 5.01 3.85
CA ASN A 61 5.59 5.03 5.20
C ASN A 61 6.50 5.70 6.23
N LYS A 62 7.82 5.49 6.11
CA LYS A 62 8.82 6.20 6.93
C LYS A 62 8.79 7.72 6.77
N LYS A 63 8.37 8.21 5.61
CA LYS A 63 8.33 9.64 5.27
C LYS A 63 6.99 10.28 5.62
N ALA A 64 5.91 9.50 5.71
CA ALA A 64 4.59 9.97 6.09
C ALA A 64 4.62 10.66 7.46
N ASP A 65 3.85 11.73 7.61
CA ASP A 65 3.72 12.43 8.89
C ASP A 65 2.85 11.63 9.84
N ARG A 66 1.90 10.85 9.30
CA ARG A 66 1.09 9.88 10.04
C ARG A 66 1.26 8.48 9.42
N PRO A 67 2.30 7.73 9.81
CA PRO A 67 2.54 6.40 9.26
C PRO A 67 1.41 5.43 9.58
N PHE A 68 1.22 4.47 8.69
CA PHE A 68 0.41 3.29 8.95
C PHE A 68 1.23 2.29 9.76
N TRP A 69 0.58 1.53 10.64
CA TRP A 69 1.17 0.29 11.12
C TRP A 69 0.92 -0.82 10.10
N ILE A 70 2.01 -1.42 9.63
CA ILE A 70 1.98 -2.40 8.53
C ILE A 70 2.03 -3.81 9.12
N TYR A 71 1.20 -4.69 8.57
CA TYR A 71 1.24 -6.12 8.77
C TYR A 71 1.62 -6.82 7.46
N LEU A 72 2.57 -7.74 7.53
CA LEU A 72 2.85 -8.72 6.49
C LEU A 72 2.27 -10.07 6.95
N THR A 73 1.15 -10.49 6.38
CA THR A 73 0.42 -11.71 6.77
C THR A 73 0.59 -12.82 5.75
N GLY A 74 0.44 -14.08 6.14
CA GLY A 74 0.80 -15.21 5.28
C GLY A 74 2.29 -15.20 4.90
N PHE A 75 3.14 -14.65 5.78
CA PHE A 75 4.54 -14.36 5.50
C PHE A 75 5.47 -15.12 6.45
N THR A 76 6.04 -16.22 5.94
CA THR A 76 7.03 -17.02 6.66
C THR A 76 8.44 -16.48 6.41
N THR A 77 9.32 -16.58 7.41
CA THR A 77 10.74 -16.23 7.25
C THR A 77 11.52 -17.27 6.47
N ASP A 78 10.98 -18.48 6.32
CA ASP A 78 11.47 -19.52 5.42
C ASP A 78 10.64 -19.51 4.13
N SER A 79 10.69 -18.40 3.40
CA SER A 79 10.02 -18.27 2.10
C SER A 79 10.93 -17.64 1.05
N PRO A 80 10.76 -18.00 -0.24
CA PRO A 80 11.44 -17.32 -1.33
C PRO A 80 11.20 -15.81 -1.35
N LEU A 81 10.02 -15.34 -0.89
CA LEU A 81 9.75 -13.92 -0.77
C LEU A 81 10.60 -13.25 0.31
N TYR A 82 10.78 -13.89 1.47
CA TYR A 82 11.61 -13.36 2.55
C TYR A 82 13.07 -13.18 2.10
N GLU A 83 13.62 -14.17 1.40
CA GLU A 83 14.95 -14.10 0.78
C GLU A 83 15.07 -12.94 -0.20
N GLU A 84 14.07 -12.76 -1.07
CA GLU A 84 14.04 -11.62 -1.99
C GLU A 84 13.92 -10.26 -1.25
N CYS A 85 13.22 -10.20 -0.12
CA CYS A 85 13.13 -8.99 0.70
C CYS A 85 14.47 -8.63 1.34
N LEU A 86 15.19 -9.61 1.90
CA LEU A 86 16.56 -9.41 2.42
C LEU A 86 17.52 -8.98 1.32
N ARG A 87 17.51 -9.68 0.18
CA ARG A 87 18.36 -9.36 -0.97
C ARG A 87 18.11 -7.95 -1.53
N MET A 88 16.85 -7.49 -1.52
CA MET A 88 16.48 -6.18 -2.02
C MET A 88 16.78 -5.04 -1.04
N ASN A 89 16.90 -5.34 0.25
CA ASN A 89 17.28 -4.38 1.28
C ASN A 89 17.85 -5.08 2.51
N ASP A 90 19.15 -4.92 2.75
CA ASP A 90 19.84 -5.46 3.92
C ASP A 90 19.18 -5.04 5.26
N GLY A 91 18.49 -3.89 5.27
CA GLY A 91 17.75 -3.42 6.44
C GLY A 91 16.36 -4.03 6.64
N PHE A 92 15.89 -4.92 5.76
CA PHE A 92 14.53 -5.46 5.81
C PHE A 92 14.20 -6.16 7.14
N SER A 93 15.14 -6.94 7.67
CA SER A 93 14.98 -7.63 8.96
C SER A 93 14.72 -6.68 10.14
N SER A 94 15.15 -5.41 10.01
CA SER A 94 14.99 -4.34 10.99
C SER A 94 13.78 -3.42 10.76
N TYR A 95 12.91 -3.75 9.80
CA TYR A 95 11.69 -2.98 9.57
C TYR A 95 10.79 -3.01 10.81
N LEU A 96 10.21 -1.86 11.16
CA LEU A 96 9.22 -1.72 12.22
C LEU A 96 7.84 -1.93 11.62
N LEU A 97 7.44 -3.19 11.60
CA LEU A 97 6.14 -3.70 11.16
C LEU A 97 5.93 -5.08 11.80
N ASP A 98 4.70 -5.58 11.79
CA ASP A 98 4.42 -6.94 12.26
C ASP A 98 4.48 -7.93 11.07
N ARG A 99 5.01 -9.12 11.33
CA ARG A 99 5.11 -10.24 10.39
C ARG A 99 4.47 -11.45 11.03
N THR A 100 3.62 -12.16 10.29
CA THR A 100 3.01 -13.39 10.77
C THR A 100 2.74 -14.34 9.61
N GLU A 101 2.76 -15.64 9.90
CA GLU A 101 2.34 -16.70 8.98
C GLU A 101 0.81 -16.81 8.92
N GLU A 102 0.10 -16.26 9.92
CA GLU A 102 -1.36 -16.25 9.98
C GLU A 102 -1.97 -15.40 8.86
N ASP A 103 -3.19 -15.77 8.46
CA ASP A 103 -3.98 -14.97 7.53
C ASP A 103 -4.61 -13.76 8.25
N CYS A 104 -4.73 -12.65 7.53
CA CYS A 104 -5.38 -11.43 8.00
C CYS A 104 -6.81 -11.64 8.54
N PHE A 105 -7.54 -12.63 8.01
CA PHE A 105 -8.89 -12.97 8.44
C PHE A 105 -8.95 -13.65 9.81
N SER A 106 -7.83 -14.22 10.27
CA SER A 106 -7.71 -14.81 11.62
C SER A 106 -7.14 -13.80 12.62
N LEU A 107 -6.36 -12.83 12.15
CA LEU A 107 -5.66 -11.86 12.98
C LEU A 107 -6.57 -10.70 13.47
N PHE A 108 -7.60 -10.35 12.71
CA PHE A 108 -8.48 -9.22 12.99
C PHE A 108 -9.96 -9.61 12.93
N PRO A 109 -10.85 -8.92 13.68
CA PRO A 109 -12.30 -9.09 13.52
C PRO A 109 -12.72 -8.74 12.09
N LEU A 110 -13.48 -9.64 11.44
CA LEU A 110 -13.81 -9.54 10.02
C LEU A 110 -14.54 -8.23 9.64
N GLU A 111 -15.36 -7.71 10.54
CA GLU A 111 -16.09 -6.45 10.38
C GLU A 111 -15.19 -5.21 10.34
N THR A 112 -13.95 -5.32 10.82
CA THR A 112 -12.94 -4.27 10.75
C THR A 112 -12.15 -4.29 9.44
N LEU A 113 -12.21 -5.40 8.69
CA LEU A 113 -11.42 -5.59 7.49
C LEU A 113 -12.08 -4.93 6.27
N VAL A 114 -11.26 -4.29 5.44
CA VAL A 114 -11.65 -3.81 4.11
C VAL A 114 -10.61 -4.28 3.12
N TYR A 115 -10.98 -5.26 2.29
CA TYR A 115 -10.10 -5.78 1.26
C TYR A 115 -10.14 -4.87 0.02
N LEU A 116 -9.01 -4.24 -0.29
CA LEU A 116 -8.91 -3.37 -1.45
C LEU A 116 -8.61 -4.18 -2.71
N THR A 117 -9.50 -4.09 -3.68
CA THR A 117 -9.42 -4.81 -4.95
C THR A 117 -10.07 -3.99 -6.06
N PRO A 118 -9.45 -3.92 -7.26
CA PRO A 118 -10.03 -3.20 -8.39
C PRO A 118 -11.35 -3.81 -8.90
N ASP A 119 -11.62 -5.07 -8.56
CA ASP A 119 -12.83 -5.80 -8.98
C ASP A 119 -14.05 -5.53 -8.08
N SER A 120 -13.94 -4.69 -7.06
CA SER A 120 -15.07 -4.33 -6.20
C SER A 120 -16.01 -3.33 -6.87
N ASP A 121 -17.32 -3.52 -6.70
CA ASP A 121 -18.34 -2.58 -7.17
C ASP A 121 -18.39 -1.29 -6.32
N HIS A 122 -17.83 -1.31 -5.11
CA HIS A 122 -17.89 -0.20 -4.17
C HIS A 122 -16.61 0.63 -4.22
N ALA A 123 -16.71 1.92 -4.51
CA ALA A 123 -15.60 2.85 -4.33
C ALA A 123 -15.30 3.07 -2.84
N LEU A 124 -14.02 3.19 -2.50
CA LEU A 124 -13.59 3.59 -1.18
C LEU A 124 -13.86 5.07 -0.97
N GLU A 125 -14.73 5.39 -0.01
CA GLU A 125 -15.15 6.77 0.27
C GLU A 125 -14.22 7.49 1.25
N ASN A 126 -13.72 6.78 2.27
CA ASN A 126 -12.86 7.32 3.33
C ASN A 126 -11.88 6.23 3.87
N VAL A 127 -10.78 6.67 4.48
CA VAL A 127 -9.80 5.87 5.23
C VAL A 127 -10.04 6.04 6.73
N ASP A 128 -10.71 5.07 7.35
CA ASP A 128 -11.10 5.05 8.77
C ASP A 128 -10.01 4.40 9.63
N LEU A 129 -9.67 5.06 10.75
CA LEU A 129 -8.70 4.58 11.74
C LEU A 129 -9.11 3.27 12.43
N ASN A 130 -10.41 2.96 12.49
CA ASN A 130 -10.94 1.75 13.11
C ASN A 130 -10.97 0.55 12.15
N LYS A 131 -10.53 0.73 10.89
CA LYS A 131 -10.49 -0.31 9.88
C LYS A 131 -9.06 -0.79 9.62
N VAL A 132 -8.96 -2.00 9.09
CA VAL A 132 -7.72 -2.58 8.57
C VAL A 132 -7.88 -2.72 7.07
N TYR A 133 -7.08 -1.98 6.32
CA TYR A 133 -7.09 -2.04 4.86
C TYR A 133 -6.16 -3.15 4.38
N ILE A 134 -6.66 -4.08 3.57
CA ILE A 134 -5.89 -5.21 3.06
C ILE A 134 -5.53 -4.99 1.60
N LEU A 135 -4.25 -5.14 1.26
CA LEU A 135 -3.75 -5.18 -0.11
C LEU A 135 -3.28 -6.60 -0.42
N GLY A 136 -3.73 -7.17 -1.54
CA GLY A 136 -3.14 -8.41 -2.05
C GLY A 136 -1.71 -8.17 -2.49
N GLY A 137 -0.74 -8.84 -1.86
CA GLY A 137 0.65 -8.85 -2.27
C GLY A 137 0.88 -9.76 -3.47
N LEU A 138 0.22 -9.44 -4.58
CA LEU A 138 0.28 -10.18 -5.84
C LEU A 138 1.01 -9.32 -6.88
N VAL A 139 1.95 -9.94 -7.59
CA VAL A 139 2.54 -9.38 -8.81
C VAL A 139 2.38 -10.44 -9.89
N ASP A 140 1.69 -10.09 -10.95
CA ASP A 140 1.45 -11.00 -12.06
C ASP A 140 1.88 -10.36 -13.39
N GLU A 141 2.56 -11.14 -14.23
CA GLU A 141 2.84 -10.76 -15.61
C GLU A 141 1.59 -10.79 -16.51
N SER A 142 0.56 -11.54 -16.11
CA SER A 142 -0.76 -11.60 -16.74
C SER A 142 -1.86 -11.25 -15.74
N ILE A 143 -2.79 -10.34 -16.02
CA ILE A 143 -3.76 -9.92 -15.00
C ILE A 143 -4.68 -11.09 -14.59
N GLN A 144 -4.48 -11.65 -13.40
CA GLN A 144 -5.42 -12.55 -12.73
C GLN A 144 -6.59 -11.76 -12.14
N LYS A 145 -7.66 -11.61 -12.93
CA LYS A 145 -8.87 -10.92 -12.49
C LYS A 145 -9.53 -11.66 -11.33
N LYS A 146 -10.12 -10.92 -10.39
CA LYS A 146 -10.98 -11.40 -9.31
C LYS A 146 -10.36 -12.26 -8.23
N VAL A 147 -9.07 -12.60 -8.26
CA VAL A 147 -8.48 -13.50 -7.24
C VAL A 147 -8.62 -12.93 -5.81
N THR A 148 -8.19 -11.70 -5.59
CA THR A 148 -8.31 -11.04 -4.28
C THR A 148 -9.76 -10.77 -3.89
N PHE A 149 -10.61 -10.52 -4.89
CA PHE A 149 -12.04 -10.28 -4.67
C PHE A 149 -12.77 -11.56 -4.26
N GLN A 150 -12.50 -12.69 -4.92
CA GLN A 150 -13.04 -14.01 -4.57
C GLN A 150 -12.61 -14.42 -3.17
N LYS A 151 -11.30 -14.28 -2.86
CA LYS A 151 -10.79 -14.54 -1.51
C LYS A 151 -11.51 -13.70 -0.45
N ALA A 152 -11.72 -12.41 -0.69
CA ALA A 152 -12.47 -11.56 0.24
C ALA A 152 -13.95 -11.99 0.39
N GLN A 153 -14.60 -12.41 -0.70
CA GLN A 153 -15.99 -12.90 -0.67
C GLN A 153 -16.14 -14.23 0.08
N GLU A 154 -15.21 -15.16 -0.09
CA GLU A 154 -15.19 -16.45 0.62
C GLU A 154 -15.16 -16.25 2.14
N HIS A 155 -14.48 -15.20 2.61
CA HIS A 155 -14.42 -14.82 4.01
C HIS A 155 -15.49 -13.79 4.43
N SER A 156 -16.42 -13.43 3.53
CA SER A 156 -17.48 -12.44 3.78
C SER A 156 -16.95 -11.08 4.29
N VAL A 157 -15.76 -10.67 3.82
CA VAL A 157 -15.13 -9.40 4.18
C VAL A 157 -15.55 -8.30 3.21
N LYS A 158 -15.75 -7.08 3.74
CA LYS A 158 -16.08 -5.92 2.92
C LYS A 158 -14.98 -5.67 1.89
N THR A 159 -15.38 -5.43 0.64
CA THR A 159 -14.45 -5.03 -0.43
C THR A 159 -14.64 -3.57 -0.80
N ALA A 160 -13.58 -2.94 -1.31
CA ALA A 160 -13.67 -1.63 -1.97
C ALA A 160 -12.59 -1.49 -3.04
N ARG A 161 -12.87 -0.72 -4.10
CA ARG A 161 -11.87 -0.26 -5.09
C ARG A 161 -11.48 1.18 -4.81
N LEU A 162 -10.30 1.59 -5.27
CA LEU A 162 -9.94 3.01 -5.25
C LEU A 162 -10.90 3.82 -6.16
N PRO A 163 -11.22 5.08 -5.82
CA PRO A 163 -12.19 5.86 -6.57
C PRO A 163 -11.62 6.46 -7.87
N ILE A 164 -10.89 5.66 -8.66
CA ILE A 164 -10.27 6.13 -9.91
C ILE A 164 -11.34 6.53 -10.93
N GLN A 165 -12.43 5.77 -11.03
CA GLN A 165 -13.50 5.99 -12.00
C GLN A 165 -14.30 7.27 -11.71
N GLU A 166 -14.38 7.65 -10.44
CA GLU A 166 -15.07 8.83 -9.95
C GLU A 166 -14.29 10.11 -10.28
N TYR A 167 -12.96 10.08 -10.11
CA TYR A 167 -12.12 11.29 -10.16
C TYR A 167 -11.21 11.40 -11.38
N MET A 168 -10.99 10.31 -12.12
CA MET A 168 -10.07 10.28 -13.25
C MET A 168 -10.76 9.85 -14.56
N VAL A 169 -10.22 10.34 -15.66
CA VAL A 169 -10.67 10.02 -17.02
C VAL A 169 -9.52 9.44 -17.84
N LYS A 170 -9.88 8.63 -18.84
CA LYS A 170 -8.91 8.07 -19.78
C LYS A 170 -8.30 9.19 -20.62
N CYS A 171 -6.99 9.35 -20.52
CA CYS A 171 -6.22 10.22 -21.40
C CYS A 171 -5.99 9.53 -22.73
N GLN A 172 -6.18 10.26 -23.83
CA GLN A 172 -5.76 9.78 -25.15
C GLN A 172 -4.23 9.76 -25.17
N ASN A 173 -3.64 8.56 -25.27
CA ASN A 173 -2.20 8.39 -25.38
C ASN A 173 -1.86 7.57 -26.63
N GLY A 174 -0.68 7.79 -27.20
CA GLY A 174 -0.26 7.08 -28.42
C GLY A 174 -0.13 5.56 -28.29
N LYS A 175 -0.35 4.99 -27.09
CA LYS A 175 -0.27 3.55 -26.81
C LYS A 175 -1.64 2.91 -26.59
N ASN A 176 -2.73 3.69 -26.52
CA ASN A 176 -4.09 3.24 -26.12
C ASN A 176 -4.11 2.30 -24.91
N TYR A 177 -3.22 2.54 -23.93
CA TYR A 177 -3.12 1.71 -22.72
C TYR A 177 -3.72 2.43 -21.52
N HIS A 178 -4.65 1.75 -20.84
CA HIS A 178 -5.35 2.23 -19.65
C HIS A 178 -5.41 1.10 -18.61
N SER A 179 -4.97 1.36 -17.39
CA SER A 179 -5.02 0.38 -16.31
C SER A 179 -5.33 1.02 -14.95
N GLU A 180 -6.35 0.51 -14.29
CA GLU A 180 -6.73 0.86 -12.91
C GLU A 180 -6.03 -0.02 -11.86
N ILE A 181 -5.27 -1.02 -12.33
CA ILE A 181 -4.51 -1.92 -11.46
C ILE A 181 -3.23 -1.21 -11.02
N LEU A 182 -3.06 -1.07 -9.72
CA LEU A 182 -1.92 -0.39 -9.11
C LEU A 182 -1.09 -1.37 -8.28
N THR A 183 0.21 -1.08 -8.16
CA THR A 183 1.09 -1.85 -7.28
C THR A 183 0.81 -1.53 -5.80
N ILE A 184 1.18 -2.41 -4.87
CA ILE A 184 0.88 -2.19 -3.44
C ILE A 184 1.47 -0.86 -2.91
N ASN A 185 2.64 -0.46 -3.40
CA ASN A 185 3.25 0.81 -3.01
C ASN A 185 2.51 2.03 -3.59
N GLN A 186 1.89 1.91 -4.77
CA GLN A 186 1.07 2.99 -5.34
C GLN A 186 -0.24 3.13 -4.57
N VAL A 187 -0.88 2.01 -4.23
CA VAL A 187 -2.08 2.03 -3.38
C VAL A 187 -1.76 2.61 -2.02
N PHE A 188 -0.63 2.23 -1.41
CA PHE A 188 -0.18 2.83 -0.16
C PHE A 188 0.01 4.35 -0.26
N ASP A 189 0.71 4.83 -1.29
CA ASP A 189 0.92 6.28 -1.48
C ASP A 189 -0.43 7.01 -1.58
N ILE A 190 -1.45 6.41 -2.22
CA ILE A 190 -2.82 6.96 -2.30
C ILE A 190 -3.47 6.98 -0.92
N LEU A 191 -3.48 5.86 -0.20
CA LEU A 191 -4.10 5.78 1.13
C LEU A 191 -3.44 6.74 2.12
N SER A 192 -2.11 6.81 2.12
CA SER A 192 -1.34 7.70 2.99
C SER A 192 -1.63 9.16 2.69
N THR A 193 -1.62 9.57 1.42
CA THR A 193 -1.94 10.94 1.04
C THR A 193 -3.39 11.28 1.35
N TYR A 194 -4.35 10.41 1.05
CA TYR A 194 -5.74 10.67 1.39
C TYR A 194 -5.94 10.77 2.91
N PHE A 195 -5.29 9.92 3.69
CA PHE A 195 -5.40 9.98 5.15
C PHE A 195 -4.91 11.33 5.71
N GLU A 196 -3.88 11.91 5.12
CA GLU A 196 -3.34 13.23 5.49
C GLU A 196 -4.20 14.40 4.97
N THR A 197 -4.70 14.33 3.75
CA THR A 197 -5.29 15.50 3.06
C THR A 197 -6.82 15.44 2.93
N GLN A 198 -7.42 14.27 3.11
CA GLN A 198 -8.84 13.98 2.85
C GLN A 198 -9.27 14.37 1.43
N ASN A 199 -8.33 14.35 0.47
CA ASN A 199 -8.53 14.81 -0.90
C ASN A 199 -8.19 13.71 -1.91
N TRP A 200 -9.23 13.09 -2.50
CA TRP A 200 -9.06 12.02 -3.48
C TRP A 200 -8.30 12.46 -4.75
N PRO A 201 -8.58 13.61 -5.39
CA PRO A 201 -7.78 14.09 -6.50
C PRO A 201 -6.27 14.17 -6.20
N GLU A 202 -5.89 14.70 -5.04
CA GLU A 202 -4.49 14.79 -4.63
C GLU A 202 -3.88 13.41 -4.39
N ALA A 203 -4.59 12.54 -3.67
CA ALA A 203 -4.17 11.18 -3.40
C ALA A 203 -3.98 10.37 -4.68
N LEU A 204 -4.95 10.41 -5.60
CA LEU A 204 -4.88 9.70 -6.88
C LEU A 204 -3.75 10.24 -7.76
N LYS A 205 -3.54 11.56 -7.79
CA LYS A 205 -2.39 12.16 -8.50
C LYS A 205 -1.05 11.66 -7.96
N LYS A 206 -0.97 11.35 -6.66
CA LYS A 206 0.25 10.82 -6.04
C LYS A 206 0.57 9.40 -6.51
N GLY A 207 -0.39 8.48 -6.49
CA GLY A 207 -0.14 7.07 -6.78
C GLY A 207 -0.41 6.62 -8.22
N VAL A 208 -1.33 7.25 -8.94
CA VAL A 208 -1.66 6.89 -10.33
C VAL A 208 -0.69 7.60 -11.28
N SER A 209 0.36 6.88 -11.69
CA SER A 209 1.35 7.43 -12.63
C SER A 209 0.74 7.69 -14.02
N SER A 210 1.25 8.70 -14.74
CA SER A 210 0.82 9.03 -16.11
C SER A 210 0.86 7.85 -17.10
N ARG A 211 1.75 6.88 -16.88
CA ARG A 211 1.86 5.64 -17.67
C ARG A 211 0.63 4.73 -17.58
N LYS A 212 -0.26 4.95 -16.61
CA LYS A 212 -1.51 4.20 -16.45
C LYS A 212 -2.62 4.69 -17.39
N GLY A 213 -2.42 5.80 -18.08
CA GLY A 213 -3.37 6.34 -19.05
C GLY A 213 -4.53 7.11 -18.43
N TYR A 214 -4.53 7.38 -17.13
CA TYR A 214 -5.57 8.16 -16.45
C TYR A 214 -5.04 9.54 -16.05
N VAL A 215 -5.88 10.56 -16.17
CA VAL A 215 -5.64 11.94 -15.70
C VAL A 215 -6.83 12.41 -14.87
N LEU A 216 -6.62 13.39 -13.99
CA LEU A 216 -7.71 13.94 -13.19
C LEU A 216 -8.76 14.59 -14.10
N ARG A 217 -10.04 14.41 -13.78
CA ARG A 217 -11.15 14.96 -14.58
C ARG A 217 -11.00 16.48 -14.79
N ASN A 218 -10.67 17.23 -13.74
CA ASN A 218 -10.50 18.68 -13.77
C ASN A 218 -9.21 19.16 -14.49
N SER A 219 -8.38 18.24 -15.02
CA SER A 219 -7.19 18.61 -15.81
C SER A 219 -7.42 18.55 -17.32
N VAL A 220 -8.64 18.21 -17.74
CA VAL A 220 -9.06 18.08 -19.14
C VAL A 220 -10.08 19.17 -19.52
N GLU A 221 -10.47 19.99 -18.55
CA GLU A 221 -11.19 21.27 -18.74
C GLU A 221 -10.18 22.41 -18.79
#